data_AF-B7K559-F1
#
_entry.id   AF-B7K559-F1
#
_cell.length_a   1.000
_cell.length_b   1.000
_cell.length_c   1.000
_cell.angle_alpha   90.00
_cell.angle_beta   90.00
_cell.angle_gamma   90.00
#
_symmetry.space_group_name_H-M   'P 1'
#
loop_
_entity.id
_entity.type
_entity.pdbx_description
1 polymer ?
#
loop_
_entity_poly.entity_id
_entity_poly.type
_entity_poly.pdbx_seq_one_letter_code
_entity_poly.pdbx_strand_id
1 'polypeptide(L)' 'MSTQELIIKEISTMSEEQLTEILNHIQSIKHTEKANTPHKKASGQSILRHAGKWQGNDLKDCLEIVQASRGLAEF' A
#
# COMPACT_ATOMS: atom_id res chain seq x y z
N MET A 1 37.12 -16.88 3.97
CA MET A 1 36.63 -15.94 2.94
C MET A 1 35.53 -15.12 3.58
N SER A 2 35.79 -13.85 3.84
CA SER A 2 34.79 -12.87 4.29
C SER A 2 33.87 -12.50 3.13
N THR A 3 32.62 -12.16 3.41
CA THR A 3 31.64 -11.68 2.42
C THR A 3 32.17 -10.45 1.67
N GLN A 4 32.97 -9.61 2.33
CA GLN A 4 33.61 -8.45 1.72
C GLN A 4 34.61 -8.84 0.63
N GLU A 5 35.39 -9.89 0.85
CA GLU A 5 36.41 -10.36 -0.09
C GLU A 5 35.77 -10.94 -1.36
N LEU A 6 34.65 -11.64 -1.21
CA LEU A 6 33.88 -12.17 -2.34
C LEU A 6 33.30 -11.05 -3.21
N ILE A 7 32.79 -9.99 -2.59
CA ILE A 7 32.24 -8.83 -3.31
C ILE A 7 33.32 -8.10 -4.11
N ILE A 8 34.50 -7.89 -3.53
CA ILE A 8 35.62 -7.21 -4.23
C ILE A 8 36.07 -8.00 -5.46
N LYS A 9 36.13 -9.34 -5.33
CA LYS A 9 36.49 -10.22 -6.44
C LYS A 9 35.48 -10.12 -7.59
N GLU A 10 34.19 -10.13 -7.27
CA GLU A 10 33.11 -10.06 -8.27
C GLU A 10 33.10 -8.69 -8.98
N ILE A 11 33.21 -7.59 -8.22
CA ILE A 11 33.26 -6.22 -8.76
C ILE A 11 34.41 -6.06 -9.76
N SER A 12 35.55 -6.72 -9.51
CA SER A 12 36.72 -6.63 -10.39
C SER A 12 36.52 -7.28 -11.76
N THR A 13 35.47 -8.12 -11.92
CA THR A 13 35.15 -8.84 -13.16
C THR A 13 33.94 -8.29 -13.91
N MET A 14 33.24 -7.30 -13.35
CA MET A 14 31.99 -6.77 -13.90
C MET A 14 32.21 -5.60 -14.88
N SER A 15 31.23 -5.36 -15.75
CA SER A 15 31.22 -4.19 -16.65
C SER A 15 30.73 -2.93 -15.93
N GLU A 16 31.11 -1.75 -16.45
CA GLU A 16 30.74 -0.44 -15.90
C GLU A 16 29.21 -0.24 -15.76
N GLU A 17 28.45 -0.81 -16.69
CA GLU A 17 26.97 -0.78 -16.69
C GLU A 17 26.40 -1.48 -15.46
N GLN A 18 26.92 -2.68 -15.14
CA GLN A 18 26.47 -3.43 -13.97
C GLN A 18 26.97 -2.80 -12.66
N LEU A 19 28.15 -2.17 -12.67
CA LEU A 19 28.65 -1.40 -11.51
C LEU A 19 27.74 -0.21 -11.19
N THR A 20 27.22 0.45 -12.22
CA THR A 20 26.27 1.56 -12.07
C THR A 20 24.94 1.08 -11.48
N GLU A 21 24.43 -0.07 -11.92
CA GLU A 21 23.23 -0.68 -11.37
C GLU A 21 23.39 -1.07 -9.89
N ILE A 22 24.52 -1.69 -9.54
CA ILE A 22 24.86 -2.02 -8.14
C ILE A 22 24.93 -0.76 -7.29
N LEU A 23 25.56 0.30 -7.79
CA LEU A 23 25.67 1.57 -7.07
C LEU A 23 24.30 2.18 -6.78
N ASN A 24 23.40 2.17 -7.76
CA ASN A 24 22.02 2.62 -7.60
C ASN A 24 21.26 1.77 -6.56
N HIS A 25 21.47 0.45 -6.57
CA HIS A 25 20.84 -0.45 -5.60
C HIS A 25 21.34 -0.18 -4.17
N ILE A 26 22.65 -0.01 -3.97
CA ILE A 26 23.24 0.32 -2.66
C ILE A 26 22.71 1.67 -2.14
N GLN A 27 22.59 2.66 -3.02
CA GLN A 27 22.01 3.96 -2.66
C GLN A 27 20.54 3.79 -2.24
N SER A 28 19.75 3.04 -2.99
CA SER A 28 18.35 2.73 -2.65
C SER A 28 18.23 2.09 -1.26
N ILE A 29 19.08 1.11 -0.93
CA ILE A 29 19.09 0.47 0.40
C ILE A 29 19.38 1.51 1.49
N LYS A 30 20.43 2.34 1.32
CA LYS A 30 20.80 3.39 2.28
C LYS A 30 19.69 4.45 2.45
N HIS A 31 18.95 4.75 1.40
CA HIS A 31 17.80 5.65 1.47
C HIS A 31 16.59 5.00 2.16
N THR A 32 16.35 3.71 1.91
CA THR A 32 15.25 2.95 2.51
C THR A 32 15.44 2.79 4.02
N GLU A 33 16.67 2.54 4.47
CA GLU A 33 16.97 2.45 5.92
C GLU A 33 16.75 3.78 6.66
N LYS A 34 16.99 4.92 6.00
CA LYS A 34 16.69 6.25 6.54
C LYS A 34 15.20 6.58 6.52
N ALA A 35 14.44 5.95 5.63
CA ALA A 35 13.00 6.11 5.48
C ALA A 35 12.18 5.11 6.32
N ASN A 36 12.80 4.46 7.32
CA ASN A 36 12.13 3.66 8.36
C ASN A 36 11.26 4.56 9.27
N THR A 37 10.29 5.27 8.69
CA THR A 37 9.12 5.72 9.42
C THR A 37 8.43 4.47 9.96
N PRO A 38 8.08 4.41 11.26
CA PRO A 38 7.42 3.24 11.82
C PRO A 38 6.20 2.89 10.96
N HIS A 39 6.17 1.66 10.44
CA HIS A 39 5.06 1.18 9.62
C HIS A 39 3.80 1.19 10.50
N LYS A 40 3.01 2.28 10.43
CA LYS A 40 1.73 2.38 11.11
C LYS A 40 0.78 1.43 10.39
N LYS A 41 0.42 0.32 11.05
CA LYS A 41 -0.69 -0.54 10.61
C LYS A 41 -1.90 0.36 10.33
N ALA A 42 -2.45 0.29 9.13
CA ALA A 42 -3.69 0.98 8.80
C ALA A 42 -4.78 0.47 9.76
N SER A 43 -5.22 1.29 10.71
CA SER A 43 -6.16 0.83 11.75
C SER A 43 -7.58 0.64 11.23
N GLY A 44 -7.86 0.98 9.96
CA GLY A 44 -9.21 0.99 9.40
C GLY A 44 -10.14 2.04 10.04
N GLN A 45 -9.74 2.71 11.13
CA GLN A 45 -10.58 3.67 11.84
C GLN A 45 -10.93 4.89 10.98
N SER A 46 -10.13 5.25 9.98
CA SER A 46 -10.49 6.30 9.02
C SER A 46 -11.71 5.93 8.19
N ILE A 47 -11.88 4.66 7.83
CA ILE A 47 -13.02 4.15 7.06
C ILE A 47 -14.27 4.15 7.94
N LEU A 48 -14.12 3.78 9.21
CA LEU A 48 -15.22 3.78 10.19
C LEU A 48 -15.78 5.19 10.48
N ARG A 49 -15.02 6.28 10.23
CA ARG A 49 -15.56 7.65 10.34
C ARG A 49 -16.70 7.93 9.35
N HIS A 50 -16.71 7.22 8.22
CA HIS A 50 -17.69 7.41 7.15
C HIS A 50 -18.72 6.28 7.07
N ALA A 51 -18.56 5.21 7.85
CA ALA A 51 -19.43 4.04 7.82
C ALA A 51 -20.88 4.33 8.29
N GLY A 52 -21.18 5.55 8.77
CA GLY A 52 -22.49 5.92 9.28
C GLY A 52 -22.84 5.17 10.57
N LYS A 53 -24.01 5.46 11.14
CA LYS A 53 -24.53 4.76 12.33
C LYS A 53 -25.50 3.68 11.91
N TRP A 54 -25.02 2.70 11.15
CA TRP A 54 -25.88 1.58 10.78
C TRP A 54 -26.24 0.82 12.05
N GLN A 55 -27.52 0.87 12.46
CA GLN A 55 -28.05 0.23 13.64
C GLN A 55 -29.41 -0.40 13.34
N GLY A 56 -29.64 -1.62 13.83
CA GLY A 56 -30.91 -2.30 13.60
C GLY A 56 -31.05 -2.80 12.16
N ASN A 57 -32.16 -2.50 11.50
CA ASN A 57 -32.55 -3.11 10.23
C ASN A 57 -32.51 -2.10 9.07
N ASP A 58 -31.45 -1.27 9.01
CA ASP A 58 -31.32 -0.18 8.04
C ASP A 58 -31.51 -0.62 6.59
N LEU A 59 -31.17 -1.86 6.26
CA LEU A 59 -31.41 -2.41 4.93
C LEU A 59 -32.91 -2.42 4.59
N LYS A 60 -33.74 -2.88 5.53
CA LYS A 60 -35.19 -2.93 5.37
C LYS A 60 -35.77 -1.53 5.29
N ASP A 61 -35.33 -0.64 6.18
CA ASP A 61 -35.82 0.74 6.24
C ASP A 61 -35.44 1.52 4.96
N CYS A 62 -34.20 1.34 4.47
CA CYS A 62 -33.77 1.90 3.18
C CYS A 62 -34.60 1.36 2.01
N LEU A 63 -34.89 0.04 2.00
CA LEU A 63 -35.70 -0.58 0.95
C LEU A 63 -37.13 -0.04 0.96
N GLU A 64 -37.74 0.12 2.13
CA GLU A 64 -39.08 0.70 2.27
C GLU A 64 -39.12 2.15 1.77
N ILE A 65 -38.10 2.97 2.09
CA ILE A 65 -37.99 4.35 1.60
C ILE A 65 -37.87 4.39 0.06
N VAL A 66 -37.03 3.53 -0.53
CA VAL A 66 -36.87 3.45 -1.99
C VAL A 66 -38.17 3.00 -2.66
N GLN A 67 -38.85 2.01 -2.10
CA GLN A 67 -40.13 1.54 -2.60
C GLN A 67 -41.23 2.60 -2.49
N ALA A 68 -41.23 3.40 -1.42
CA ALA A 68 -42.21 4.47 -1.22
C ALA A 68 -41.94 5.70 -2.08
N SER A 69 -40.67 6.00 -2.38
CA SER A 69 -40.27 7.16 -3.17
C SER A 69 -40.25 6.91 -4.68
N ARG A 70 -40.33 5.65 -5.13
CA ARG A 70 -40.37 5.34 -6.56
C ARG A 70 -41.66 5.90 -7.19
N GLY A 71 -41.51 6.69 -8.24
CA GLY A 71 -42.64 7.09 -9.07
C GLY A 71 -43.23 5.89 -9.82
N LEU A 72 -44.52 5.95 -10.16
CA LEU A 72 -45.12 4.98 -11.08
C LEU A 72 -44.42 5.13 -12.44
N ALA A 73 -43.75 4.07 -12.89
CA ALA A 73 -43.20 4.01 -14.23
C ALA A 73 -44.37 3.83 -15.21
N GLU A 74 -44.67 4.87 -15.98
CA GLU A 74 -45.54 4.75 -17.15
C GLU A 74 -44.66 4.31 -18.33
N PHE A 75 -45.05 3.22 -19.01
CA PHE A 75 -44.38 2.69 -20.20
C PHE A 75 -45.27 2.88 -21.42
#